data_AF-A0A257RVT6-F1
#
_entry.id   AF-A0A257RVT6-F1
#
_cell.length_a   1.000
_cell.length_b   1.000
_cell.length_c   1.000
_cell.angle_alpha   90.00
_cell.angle_beta   90.00
_cell.angle_gamma   90.00
#
_symmetry.space_group_name_H-M   'P 1'
#
loop_
_entity.id
_entity.type
_entity.pdbx_description
1 polymer ?
#
loop_
_entity_poly.entity_id
_entity_poly.type
_entity_poly.pdbx_seq_one_letter_code
_entity_poly.pdbx_strand_id
1 'polypeptide(L)' 'MRDQPSRLIVVTGLSGAGRNSGLRALEDIGYEAVDNPPLAIVETLARVDRPLAVGI' A
#
# COMPACT_ATOMS: atom_id res chain seq x y z
N MET A 1 -18.78 -13.54 7.46
CA MET A 1 -17.80 -12.48 7.14
C MET A 1 -16.99 -12.97 5.96
N ARG A 2 -16.89 -12.18 4.88
CA ARG A 2 -16.08 -12.58 3.72
C ARG A 2 -14.63 -12.52 4.14
N ASP A 3 -14.03 -13.69 4.33
CA ASP A 3 -12.59 -13.88 4.55
C ASP A 3 -11.86 -13.71 3.19
N GLN A 4 -12.05 -12.55 2.55
CA GLN A 4 -11.26 -12.21 1.38
C GLN A 4 -9.93 -11.68 1.88
N PRO A 5 -8.80 -12.31 1.53
CA PRO A 5 -7.50 -11.82 1.96
C PRO A 5 -7.32 -10.38 1.48
N SER A 6 -7.13 -9.46 2.41
CA SER A 6 -6.79 -8.07 2.12
C SER A 6 -5.56 -8.05 1.22
N ARG A 7 -5.67 -7.46 0.03
CA ARG A 7 -4.54 -7.35 -0.88
C ARG A 7 -3.66 -6.17 -0.45
N LEU A 8 -2.61 -6.48 0.30
CA LEU A 8 -1.57 -5.52 0.69
C LEU A 8 -0.33 -5.69 -0.20
N ILE A 9 0.14 -4.59 -0.78
CA ILE A 9 1.44 -4.48 -1.45
C ILE A 9 2.32 -3.55 -0.63
N VAL A 10 3.56 -3.97 -0.37
CA VAL A 10 4.59 -3.11 0.22
C VAL A 10 5.54 -2.68 -0.90
N VAL A 11 5.62 -1.37 -1.13
CA VAL A 11 6.52 -0.76 -2.12
C VAL A 11 7.71 -0.18 -1.38
N THR A 12 8.89 -0.73 -1.65
CA THR A 12 10.15 -0.28 -1.07
C THR A 12 11.23 -0.17 -2.13
N GLY A 13 12.36 0.43 -1.76
CA GLY A 13 13.51 0.61 -2.62
C GLY A 13 14.46 1.68 -2.08
N LEU A 14 15.67 1.71 -2.63
CA LEU A 14 16.64 2.75 -2.32
C LEU A 14 16.11 4.14 -2.75
N SER A 15 16.69 5.21 -2.18
CA SER A 15 16.39 6.57 -2.63
C SER A 15 16.64 6.70 -4.13
N GLY A 16 15.65 7.22 -4.86
CA GLY A 16 15.69 7.33 -6.32
C GLY A 16 15.26 6.07 -7.10
N ALA A 17 14.95 4.95 -6.45
CA ALA A 17 14.52 3.70 -7.13
C ALA A 17 13.10 3.76 -7.75
N GLY A 18 12.43 4.92 -7.69
CA GLY A 18 11.09 5.09 -8.26
C GLY A 18 9.94 4.62 -7.35
N ARG A 19 10.14 4.50 -6.03
CA ARG A 19 9.11 4.10 -5.05
C ARG A 19 7.80 4.87 -5.21
N ASN A 20 7.87 6.20 -5.31
CA ASN A 20 6.69 7.05 -5.49
C ASN A 20 6.02 6.86 -6.85
N SER A 21 6.80 6.59 -7.91
CA SER A 21 6.24 6.26 -9.23
C SER A 21 5.52 4.92 -9.20
N GLY A 22 6.05 3.94 -8.47
CA GLY A 22 5.40 2.65 -8.23
C GLY A 22 4.08 2.79 -7.47
N LEU A 23 4.04 3.61 -6.41
CA LEU A 23 2.81 3.90 -5.68
C LEU A 23 1.74 4.54 -6.59
N ARG A 24 2.10 5.53 -7.40
CA ARG A 24 1.18 6.16 -8.36
C ARG A 24 0.63 5.18 -9.39
N ALA A 25 1.47 4.31 -9.93
CA ALA A 25 1.02 3.28 -10.85
C ALA A 25 0.04 2.29 -10.19
N LEU A 26 0.19 2.04 -8.89
CA LEU A 26 -0.76 1.24 -8.11
C LEU A 26 -2.10 1.98 -7.91
N GLU A 27 -2.07 3.29 -7.67
CA GLU A 27 -3.28 4.14 -7.62
C GLU A 27 -4.07 4.05 -8.93
N ASP A 28 -3.38 4.16 -10.07
CA ASP A 28 -3.99 4.12 -11.41
C ASP A 28 -4.76 2.80 -11.68
N ILE A 29 -4.34 1.69 -11.04
CA ILE A 29 -4.98 0.38 -11.17
C ILE A 29 -5.92 0.04 -9.98
N GLY A 30 -6.23 1.02 -9.14
CA GLY A 30 -7.27 0.93 -8.11
C GLY A 30 -6.79 0.54 -6.71
N TYR A 31 -5.49 0.59 -6.43
CA TYR A 31 -4.99 0.50 -5.05
C TYR A 31 -5.14 1.84 -4.33
N GLU A 32 -5.41 1.79 -3.03
CA GLU A 32 -5.22 2.91 -2.14
C GLU A 32 -3.73 2.98 -1.76
N ALA A 33 -3.01 4.03 -2.15
CA ALA A 33 -1.60 4.17 -1.85
C ALA A 33 -1.38 5.06 -0.61
N VAL A 34 -0.53 4.61 0.31
CA VAL A 34 -0.15 5.34 1.52
C VAL A 34 1.36 5.41 1.60
N ASP A 35 1.90 6.63 1.56
CA ASP A 35 3.34 6.88 1.64
C ASP A 35 3.79 7.09 3.10
N ASN A 36 4.78 6.31 3.53
CA ASN A 36 5.47 6.42 4.82
C ASN A 36 4.52 6.54 6.04
N PRO A 37 3.52 5.64 6.20
CA PRO A 37 2.70 5.65 7.38
C PRO A 37 3.51 5.17 8.60
N PRO A 38 3.17 5.62 9.82
CA PRO A 38 3.62 4.96 11.04
C PRO A 38 3.28 3.46 10.99
N LEU A 39 4.25 2.58 11.31
CA LEU A 39 4.08 1.12 11.24
C LEU A 39 2.86 0.62 12.04
N ALA A 40 2.57 1.26 13.18
CA ALA A 40 1.41 0.93 14.01
C ALA A 40 0.05 1.12 13.30
N ILE A 41 0.00 1.97 12.28
CA ILE A 41 -1.24 2.26 11.52
C ILE A 41 -1.40 1.29 10.35
N VAL A 42 -0.31 0.69 9.84
CA VAL A 42 -0.33 -0.23 8.69
C VAL A 42 -1.26 -1.43 8.92
N GLU A 43 -1.24 -2.00 10.13
CA GLU A 43 -2.14 -3.11 10.47
C GLU A 43 -3.62 -2.73 10.42
N THR A 44 -3.95 -1.48 10.77
CA THR A 44 -5.33 -0.98 10.71
C THR A 44 -5.74 -0.73 9.26
N LEU A 45 -4.84 -0.14 8.46
CA LEU A 45 -5.08 0.08 7.04
C LEU A 45 -5.25 -1.23 6.28
N ALA A 46 -4.49 -2.28 6.62
CA ALA A 46 -4.60 -3.59 5.97
C ALA A 46 -5.93 -4.32 6.23
N ARG A 47 -6.80 -3.80 7.12
CA ARG A 47 -8.12 -4.38 7.41
C ARG A 47 -9.24 -3.79 6.55
N VAL A 48 -8.96 -2.82 5.70
CA VAL A 48 -9.98 -2.22 4.82
C VAL A 48 -10.30 -3.14 3.64
N ASP A 49 -11.53 -3.07 3.13
CA ASP A 49 -12.01 -3.89 2.01
C ASP A 49 -11.38 -3.51 0.64
N ARG A 50 -10.51 -2.50 0.61
CA ARG A 50 -9.85 -2.02 -0.60
C ARG A 50 -8.42 -2.55 -0.69
N PRO A 51 -7.91 -2.83 -1.90
CA PRO A 51 -6.50 -3.17 -2.07
C PRO A 51 -5.62 -1.98 -1.65
N LEU A 52 -4.59 -2.25 -0.87
CA LEU A 52 -3.73 -1.23 -0.23
C LEU A 52 -2.29 -1.37 -0.71
N ALA A 53 -1.65 -0.25 -1.01
CA ALA A 53 -0.23 -0.15 -1.34
C ALA A 53 0.45 0.75 -0.30
N VAL A 54 1.44 0.24 0.42
CA VAL A 54 2.18 1.01 1.44
C VAL A 54 3.61 1.22 1.01
N GLY A 55 4.02 2.47 0.98
CA GLY A 55 5.40 2.86 0.73
C GLY A 55 6.23 2.89 2.01
N ILE A 56 7.34 2.14 2.06
CA ILE A 56 8.33 2.17 3.15
C ILE A 56 9.75 2.36 2.60
#